data_AF-A0A0G1VIB4-F1
#
_entry.id   AF-A0A0G1VIB4-F1
#
_cell.length_a   1.000
_cell.length_b   1.000
_cell.length_c   1.000
_cell.angle_alpha   90.00
_cell.angle_beta   90.00
_cell.angle_gamma   90.00
#
_symmetry.space_group_name_H-M   'P 1'
#
loop_
_entity.id
_entity.type
_entity.pdbx_description
1 polymer ?
#
loop_
_entity_poly.entity_id
_entity_poly.type
_entity_poly.pdbx_seq_one_letter_code
_entity_poly.pdbx_strand_id
1 'polypeptide(L)'
;MKKFFTLPFNYRNYVVGGGWFYDPTDLIVQSGGDVSHYSIDFDLPQNTPVLAAADGWALSSYHRRLVRNPSDKRKFIRLKGKLVGSAQGNFVIIYHPQQKLFTQYGHLERVLESIPFYEPHKGRGVAVPPTPKFQASFFGKKTACWVKRGEQIGWVGSTGIGEWVDSHIHFEVYQYRDKDGGKPKDSYLDPYDIRKSSKYYPWPSHQRKMGEKHLWLLNKDGLPAFPSSL
;
A
#
# COMPACT_ATOMS: atom_id res chain seq x y z
N MET A 1 17.05 -6.82 10.38
CA MET A 1 16.74 -6.68 8.94
C MET A 1 17.57 -5.51 8.42
N LYS A 2 18.11 -5.58 7.19
CA LYS A 2 18.89 -4.45 6.65
C LYS A 2 17.93 -3.34 6.22
N LYS A 3 18.35 -2.07 6.38
CA LYS A 3 17.65 -0.92 5.79
C LYS A 3 17.67 -1.10 4.27
N PHE A 4 16.53 -0.92 3.62
CA PHE A 4 16.33 -1.41 2.26
C PHE A 4 15.45 -0.53 1.38
N PHE A 5 14.48 0.17 1.97
CA PHE A 5 13.49 0.95 1.23
C PHE A 5 13.82 2.44 1.15
N THR A 6 13.40 3.07 0.06
CA THR A 6 13.26 4.53 -0.09
C THR A 6 11.79 4.90 -0.17
N LEU A 7 11.45 6.17 0.07
CA LEU A 7 10.07 6.64 -0.12
C LEU A 7 9.56 6.30 -1.53
N PRO A 8 8.29 5.91 -1.70
CA PRO A 8 7.75 5.48 -2.99
C PRO A 8 7.35 6.66 -3.90
N PHE A 9 8.02 7.80 -3.77
CA PHE A 9 7.75 9.06 -4.48
C PHE A 9 8.92 10.04 -4.27
N ASN A 10 8.94 11.16 -5.00
CA ASN A 10 9.90 12.27 -4.83
C ASN A 10 9.25 13.58 -4.35
N TYR A 11 8.01 13.53 -3.86
CA TYR A 11 7.28 14.70 -3.35
C TYR A 11 7.76 15.09 -1.94
N ARG A 12 8.36 16.28 -1.81
CA ARG A 12 9.05 16.70 -0.59
C ARG A 12 8.15 17.19 0.54
N ASN A 13 6.92 17.58 0.25
CA ASN A 13 5.99 18.17 1.23
C ASN A 13 4.91 17.17 1.64
N TYR A 14 5.26 15.88 1.70
CA TYR A 14 4.30 14.82 2.05
C TYR A 14 3.94 14.88 3.54
N VAL A 15 2.78 14.33 3.87
CA VAL A 15 2.31 14.06 5.23
C VAL A 15 2.05 12.56 5.35
N VAL A 16 2.29 11.98 6.53
CA VAL A 16 1.81 10.63 6.83
C VAL A 16 0.39 10.78 7.36
N GLY A 17 -0.61 10.54 6.50
CA GLY A 17 -2.03 10.65 6.82
C GLY A 17 -2.56 9.44 7.59
N GLY A 18 -2.00 8.25 7.32
CA GLY A 18 -2.38 6.98 7.94
C GLY A 18 -1.19 6.26 8.55
N GLY A 19 -1.30 5.91 9.84
CA GLY A 19 -0.30 5.09 10.55
C GLY A 19 -0.66 3.61 10.52
N TRP A 20 0.07 2.79 11.29
CA TRP A 20 -0.20 1.35 11.45
C TRP A 20 -1.61 1.03 11.97
N PHE A 21 -2.17 1.94 12.77
CA PHE A 21 -3.56 1.94 13.20
C PHE A 21 -4.27 3.16 12.64
N TYR A 22 -5.53 3.00 12.26
CA TYR A 22 -6.37 4.14 11.90
C TYR A 22 -6.54 5.08 13.10
N ASP A 23 -6.61 6.38 12.85
CA ASP A 23 -7.00 7.32 13.90
C ASP A 23 -8.50 7.10 14.23
N PRO A 24 -8.92 7.30 15.51
CA PRO A 24 -10.29 7.00 15.93
C PRO A 24 -11.38 7.72 15.13
N THR A 25 -11.05 8.89 14.57
CA THR A 25 -11.93 9.69 13.73
C THR A 25 -12.20 9.06 12.36
N ASP A 26 -11.33 8.16 11.88
CA ASP A 26 -11.40 7.57 10.54
C ASP A 26 -12.07 6.18 10.53
N LEU A 27 -12.31 5.59 11.72
CA LEU A 27 -12.76 4.21 11.92
C LEU A 27 -14.14 3.89 11.34
N ILE A 28 -15.03 4.87 11.26
CA ILE A 28 -16.42 4.61 10.83
C ILE A 28 -16.51 4.45 9.32
N VAL A 29 -15.73 5.25 8.57
CA VAL A 29 -15.81 5.28 7.10
C VAL A 29 -14.84 4.28 6.48
N GLN A 30 -13.62 4.17 7.01
CA GLN A 30 -12.56 3.44 6.31
C GLN A 30 -12.49 1.95 6.69
N SER A 31 -12.75 1.59 7.95
CA SER A 31 -12.41 0.25 8.43
C SER A 31 -13.59 -0.62 8.83
N GLY A 32 -14.82 -0.07 8.81
CA GLY A 32 -15.99 -0.77 9.32
C GLY A 32 -15.83 -1.18 10.79
N GLY A 33 -15.03 -0.42 11.56
CA GLY A 33 -14.74 -0.66 12.98
C GLY A 33 -13.45 -1.41 13.28
N ASP A 34 -12.65 -1.84 12.29
CA ASP A 34 -11.31 -2.39 12.56
C ASP A 34 -10.30 -1.26 12.79
N VAL A 35 -9.62 -1.24 13.94
CA VAL A 35 -8.60 -0.23 14.22
C VAL A 35 -7.30 -0.47 13.45
N SER A 36 -7.15 -1.66 12.86
CA SER A 36 -5.91 -2.10 12.23
C SER A 36 -5.85 -1.65 10.77
N HIS A 37 -4.78 -0.94 10.43
CA HIS A 37 -4.51 -0.49 9.07
C HIS A 37 -3.46 -1.37 8.39
N TYR A 38 -2.36 -1.69 9.10
CA TYR A 38 -1.23 -2.54 8.63
C TYR A 38 -0.46 -1.98 7.43
N SER A 39 -0.49 -0.66 7.27
CA SER A 39 0.08 0.10 6.15
C SER A 39 0.42 1.51 6.62
N ILE A 40 1.09 2.25 5.75
CA ILE A 40 1.32 3.68 5.89
C ILE A 40 0.65 4.37 4.71
N ASP A 41 -0.17 5.38 5.00
CA ASP A 41 -0.71 6.26 3.97
C ASP A 41 0.08 7.54 3.93
N PHE A 42 0.51 7.92 2.73
CA PHE A 42 1.13 9.22 2.49
C PHE A 42 0.19 10.08 1.68
N ASP A 43 -0.20 11.22 2.25
CA ASP A 43 -1.04 12.21 1.60
C ASP A 43 -0.22 12.90 0.50
N LEU A 44 -0.70 12.75 -0.73
CA LEU A 44 0.03 13.17 -1.92
C LEU A 44 -0.97 13.71 -2.95
N PRO A 45 -0.61 14.74 -3.72
CA PRO A 45 -1.44 15.19 -4.83
C PRO A 45 -1.74 14.04 -5.80
N GLN A 46 -2.98 13.96 -6.28
CA GLN A 46 -3.36 13.06 -7.36
C GLN A 46 -2.39 13.25 -8.55
N ASN A 47 -2.09 12.15 -9.25
CA ASN A 47 -1.11 12.11 -10.34
C ASN A 47 0.36 12.33 -9.94
N THR A 48 0.70 12.35 -8.64
CA THR A 48 2.11 12.26 -8.22
C THR A 48 2.70 10.93 -8.70
N PRO A 49 3.89 10.89 -9.33
CA PRO A 49 4.54 9.65 -9.72
C PRO A 49 4.83 8.74 -8.52
N VAL A 50 4.41 7.48 -8.62
CA VAL A 50 4.73 6.44 -7.63
C VAL A 50 5.93 5.65 -8.12
N LEU A 51 6.91 5.48 -7.25
CA LEU A 51 8.21 4.87 -7.53
C LEU A 51 8.38 3.59 -6.73
N ALA A 52 9.08 2.61 -7.29
CA ALA A 52 9.46 1.40 -6.56
C ALA A 52 10.41 1.75 -5.40
N ALA A 53 10.03 1.39 -4.18
CA ALA A 53 10.81 1.67 -2.97
C ALA A 53 12.15 0.92 -2.93
N ALA A 54 12.24 -0.20 -3.66
CA ALA A 54 13.44 -1.02 -3.83
C ALA A 54 13.30 -1.92 -5.06
N ASP A 55 14.41 -2.49 -5.51
CA ASP A 55 14.46 -3.44 -6.62
C ASP A 55 13.59 -4.67 -6.38
N GLY A 56 12.94 -5.19 -7.43
CA GLY A 56 12.19 -6.44 -7.33
C GLY A 56 11.36 -6.79 -8.56
N TRP A 57 10.57 -7.86 -8.43
CA TRP A 57 9.63 -8.32 -9.44
C TRP A 57 8.25 -7.68 -9.20
N ALA A 58 7.81 -6.82 -10.11
CA ALA A 58 6.55 -6.09 -10.03
C ALA A 58 5.43 -6.73 -10.86
N LEU A 59 4.24 -6.71 -10.29
CA LEU A 59 2.99 -7.12 -10.92
C LEU A 59 1.89 -6.18 -10.45
N SER A 60 0.91 -5.90 -11.31
CA SER A 60 -0.26 -5.12 -10.96
C SER A 60 -1.54 -5.95 -10.98
N SER A 61 -2.56 -5.47 -10.27
CA SER A 61 -3.92 -6.02 -10.32
C SER A 61 -4.91 -4.98 -9.79
N TYR A 62 -6.17 -5.39 -9.61
CA TYR A 62 -7.24 -4.55 -9.09
C TYR A 62 -8.00 -5.27 -7.97
N HIS A 63 -8.29 -4.56 -6.88
CA HIS A 63 -9.05 -5.06 -5.75
C HIS A 63 -10.18 -4.11 -5.37
N ARG A 64 -11.42 -4.57 -5.45
CA ARG A 64 -12.58 -3.87 -4.93
C ARG A 64 -13.52 -4.82 -4.20
N ARG A 65 -13.93 -4.42 -3.00
CA ARG A 65 -14.96 -5.11 -2.23
C ARG A 65 -16.08 -4.15 -1.86
N LEU A 66 -17.32 -4.49 -2.16
CA LEU A 66 -18.47 -3.69 -1.71
C LEU A 66 -18.62 -3.75 -0.19
N VAL A 67 -18.83 -2.60 0.42
CA VAL A 67 -19.04 -2.48 1.87
C VAL A 67 -20.49 -2.83 2.21
N ARG A 68 -20.67 -3.78 3.13
CA ARG A 68 -22.01 -4.17 3.63
C ARG A 68 -22.46 -3.23 4.73
N ASN A 69 -23.76 -2.98 4.78
CA ASN A 69 -24.35 -2.20 5.87
C ASN A 69 -24.20 -2.99 7.19
N PRO A 70 -23.65 -2.39 8.26
CA PRO A 70 -23.43 -3.09 9.53
C PRO A 70 -24.74 -3.50 10.22
N SER A 71 -25.80 -2.71 10.08
CA SER A 71 -27.13 -2.97 10.65
C SER A 71 -27.97 -3.96 9.81
N ASP A 72 -27.75 -4.02 8.49
CA ASP A 72 -28.39 -5.00 7.61
C ASP A 72 -27.38 -5.56 6.60
N LYS A 73 -26.74 -6.67 6.97
CA LYS A 73 -25.70 -7.32 6.16
C LYS A 73 -26.18 -7.76 4.77
N ARG A 74 -27.49 -7.78 4.49
CA ARG A 74 -28.03 -8.09 3.15
C ARG A 74 -27.89 -6.92 2.18
N LYS A 75 -27.74 -5.69 2.68
CA LYS A 75 -27.62 -4.48 1.87
C LYS A 75 -26.16 -4.01 1.79
N PHE A 76 -25.82 -3.40 0.66
CA PHE A 76 -24.57 -2.66 0.51
C PHE A 76 -24.77 -1.19 0.85
N ILE A 77 -23.75 -0.55 1.38
CA ILE A 77 -23.78 0.89 1.67
C ILE A 77 -23.79 1.65 0.34
N ARG A 78 -24.62 2.70 0.28
CA ARG A 78 -24.63 3.67 -0.80
C ARG A 78 -24.34 5.06 -0.25
N LEU A 79 -23.49 5.80 -0.93
CA LEU A 79 -23.24 7.22 -0.68
C LEU A 79 -23.49 7.98 -1.98
N LYS A 80 -24.34 9.01 -1.93
CA LYS A 80 -24.76 9.80 -3.10
C LYS A 80 -25.22 8.91 -4.27
N GLY A 81 -26.00 7.86 -3.97
CA GLY A 81 -26.54 6.91 -4.95
C GLY A 81 -25.58 5.83 -5.44
N LYS A 82 -24.26 5.97 -5.22
CA LYS A 82 -23.23 5.01 -5.65
C LYS A 82 -22.93 3.99 -4.57
N LEU A 83 -22.62 2.74 -4.96
CA LEU A 83 -22.21 1.69 -4.04
C LEU A 83 -20.80 1.98 -3.51
N VAL A 84 -20.64 1.91 -2.19
CA VAL A 84 -19.35 2.11 -1.54
C VAL A 84 -18.46 0.89 -1.77
N GLY A 85 -17.32 1.14 -2.42
CA GLY A 85 -16.24 0.18 -2.56
C GLY A 85 -15.19 0.39 -1.46
N SER A 86 -14.55 -0.69 -1.05
CA SER A 86 -13.38 -0.74 -0.18
C SER A 86 -12.27 -1.53 -0.87
N ALA A 87 -11.12 -1.66 -0.19
CA ALA A 87 -9.90 -2.31 -0.65
C ALA A 87 -9.04 -1.45 -1.59
N GLN A 88 -8.04 -2.07 -2.22
CA GLN A 88 -6.85 -1.40 -2.75
C GLN A 88 -7.06 -0.60 -4.05
N GLY A 89 -8.16 -0.81 -4.78
CA GLY A 89 -8.30 -0.23 -6.11
C GLY A 89 -7.27 -0.80 -7.08
N ASN A 90 -6.71 0.02 -7.96
CA ASN A 90 -5.52 -0.34 -8.73
C ASN A 90 -4.32 -0.42 -7.78
N PHE A 91 -3.55 -1.49 -7.88
CA PHE A 91 -2.36 -1.62 -7.06
C PHE A 91 -1.21 -2.32 -7.80
N VAL A 92 0.00 -2.08 -7.31
CA VAL A 92 1.20 -2.84 -7.69
C VAL A 92 1.70 -3.61 -6.47
N ILE A 93 2.12 -4.86 -6.66
CA ILE A 93 2.89 -5.64 -5.67
C ILE A 93 4.29 -5.84 -6.23
N ILE A 94 5.31 -5.67 -5.40
CA ILE A 94 6.69 -5.96 -5.75
C ILE A 94 7.24 -7.01 -4.78
N TYR A 95 7.75 -8.11 -5.32
CA TYR A 95 8.54 -9.08 -4.55
C TYR A 95 10.03 -8.70 -4.56
N HIS A 96 10.61 -8.58 -3.37
CA HIS A 96 12.01 -8.21 -3.14
C HIS A 96 12.81 -9.46 -2.71
N PRO A 97 13.41 -10.21 -3.65
CA PRO A 97 14.04 -11.50 -3.34
C PRO A 97 15.20 -11.39 -2.35
N GLN A 98 15.92 -10.26 -2.33
CA GLN A 98 17.06 -10.03 -1.44
C GLN A 98 16.68 -10.01 0.05
N GLN A 99 15.47 -9.54 0.37
CA GLN A 99 14.95 -9.49 1.75
C GLN A 99 13.82 -10.49 2.00
N LYS A 100 13.36 -11.21 0.96
CA LYS A 100 12.15 -12.05 0.99
C LYS A 100 10.93 -11.27 1.51
N LEU A 101 10.82 -10.01 1.07
CA LEU A 101 9.74 -9.10 1.44
C LEU A 101 8.89 -8.79 0.22
N PHE A 102 7.67 -8.34 0.48
CA PHE A 102 6.78 -7.75 -0.50
C PHE A 102 6.48 -6.32 -0.11
N THR A 103 6.34 -5.46 -1.12
CA THR A 103 5.68 -4.16 -0.97
C THR A 103 4.40 -4.14 -1.80
N GLN A 104 3.39 -3.42 -1.34
CA GLN A 104 2.17 -3.13 -2.11
C GLN A 104 1.89 -1.64 -2.10
N TYR A 105 1.48 -1.14 -3.26
CA TYR A 105 1.22 0.27 -3.56
C TYR A 105 -0.24 0.38 -4.00
N GLY A 106 -1.13 0.79 -3.10
CA GLY A 106 -2.58 0.86 -3.32
C GLY A 106 -3.08 2.21 -3.82
N HIS A 107 -4.36 2.26 -4.15
CA HIS A 107 -5.12 3.45 -4.56
C HIS A 107 -4.59 4.17 -5.79
N LEU A 108 -3.85 3.47 -6.65
CA LEU A 108 -3.27 4.10 -7.84
C LEU A 108 -4.37 4.61 -8.78
N GLU A 109 -4.15 5.77 -9.39
CA GLU A 109 -5.04 6.27 -10.45
C GLU A 109 -4.91 5.36 -11.67
N ARG A 110 -3.65 5.12 -12.05
CA ARG A 110 -3.28 4.23 -13.14
C ARG A 110 -1.91 3.61 -12.85
N VAL A 111 -1.68 2.46 -13.46
CA VAL A 111 -0.42 1.71 -13.41
C VAL A 111 0.35 1.96 -14.70
N LEU A 112 1.68 1.96 -14.65
CA LEU A 112 2.51 2.04 -15.84
C LEU A 112 2.29 0.80 -16.73
N GLU A 113 2.07 0.98 -18.03
CA GLU A 113 1.69 -0.09 -18.96
C GLU A 113 2.72 -1.24 -19.04
N SER A 114 3.98 -0.96 -18.74
CA SER A 114 5.05 -1.96 -18.70
C SER A 114 4.93 -2.94 -17.53
N ILE A 115 4.14 -2.63 -16.49
CA ILE A 115 3.92 -3.52 -15.35
C ILE A 115 2.81 -4.51 -15.72
N PRO A 116 3.08 -5.83 -15.79
CA PRO A 116 2.08 -6.81 -16.18
C PRO A 116 0.84 -6.73 -15.28
N PHE A 117 -0.35 -6.84 -15.89
CA PHE A 117 -1.62 -6.83 -15.17
C PHE A 117 -2.14 -8.26 -15.00
N TYR A 118 -2.40 -8.64 -13.74
CA TYR A 118 -3.03 -9.90 -13.42
C TYR A 118 -4.52 -9.70 -13.18
N GLU A 119 -5.35 -10.32 -14.02
CA GLU A 119 -6.81 -10.18 -13.96
C GLU A 119 -7.37 -10.70 -12.63
N PRO A 120 -8.12 -9.88 -11.86
CA PRO A 120 -8.76 -10.33 -10.64
C PRO A 120 -9.96 -11.23 -10.94
N HIS A 121 -10.32 -12.09 -9.98
CA HIS A 121 -11.57 -12.85 -10.07
C HIS A 121 -12.76 -11.90 -9.89
N LYS A 122 -13.59 -11.80 -10.91
CA LYS A 122 -14.80 -10.97 -10.93
C LYS A 122 -16.01 -11.77 -10.42
N GLY A 123 -16.66 -11.24 -9.39
CA GLY A 123 -17.95 -11.70 -8.87
C GLY A 123 -18.93 -10.52 -8.71
N ARG A 124 -20.11 -10.74 -8.11
CA ARG A 124 -21.21 -9.76 -7.91
C ARG A 124 -20.75 -8.42 -7.28
N GLY A 125 -20.15 -7.53 -8.07
CA GLY A 125 -19.56 -6.26 -7.62
C GLY A 125 -18.26 -6.38 -6.83
N VAL A 126 -17.65 -7.57 -6.78
CA VAL A 126 -16.39 -7.82 -6.07
C VAL A 126 -15.34 -8.18 -7.11
N ALA A 127 -14.22 -7.48 -7.11
CA ALA A 127 -13.02 -7.87 -7.84
C ALA A 127 -11.99 -8.24 -6.78
N VAL A 128 -11.76 -9.54 -6.56
CA VAL A 128 -10.74 -9.99 -5.62
C VAL A 128 -9.53 -10.44 -6.45
N PRO A 129 -8.34 -9.86 -6.27
CA PRO A 129 -7.15 -10.45 -6.85
C PRO A 129 -7.01 -11.88 -6.32
N PRO A 130 -6.39 -12.81 -7.06
CA PRO A 130 -5.99 -14.09 -6.49
C PRO A 130 -4.79 -13.92 -5.57
N THR A 131 -4.88 -12.96 -4.64
CA THR A 131 -3.92 -12.69 -3.56
C THR A 131 -3.37 -13.95 -2.92
N PRO A 132 -4.13 -15.04 -2.64
CA PRO A 132 -3.56 -16.26 -2.06
C PRO A 132 -2.46 -16.96 -2.89
N LYS A 133 -2.28 -16.59 -4.17
CA LYS A 133 -1.31 -17.21 -5.09
C LYS A 133 -0.05 -16.38 -5.35
N PHE A 134 0.06 -15.17 -4.79
CA PHE A 134 1.25 -14.32 -4.96
C PHE A 134 2.43 -14.75 -4.06
N GLN A 135 2.74 -16.05 -4.07
CA GLN A 135 3.93 -16.60 -3.42
C GLN A 135 5.20 -16.14 -4.13
N ALA A 136 6.36 -16.21 -3.47
CA ALA A 136 7.64 -15.83 -4.07
C ALA A 136 7.92 -16.55 -5.40
N SER A 137 7.53 -17.83 -5.51
CA SER A 137 7.66 -18.65 -6.72
C SER A 137 6.80 -18.18 -7.90
N PHE A 138 5.74 -17.42 -7.63
CA PHE A 138 4.88 -16.86 -8.66
C PHE A 138 5.55 -15.71 -9.39
N PHE A 139 6.48 -14.99 -8.76
CA PHE A 139 7.14 -13.83 -9.34
C PHE A 139 8.36 -14.22 -10.16
N GLY A 140 8.31 -13.91 -11.46
CA GLY A 140 9.44 -14.07 -12.36
C GLY A 140 9.12 -13.56 -13.76
N LYS A 141 10.07 -13.70 -14.69
CA LYS A 141 10.01 -13.14 -16.06
C LYS A 141 8.72 -13.44 -16.85
N LYS A 142 7.98 -14.50 -16.49
CA LYS A 142 6.75 -14.91 -17.18
C LYS A 142 5.49 -14.21 -16.68
N THR A 143 5.52 -13.67 -15.46
CA THR A 143 4.34 -13.21 -14.71
C THR A 143 4.50 -11.80 -14.18
N ALA A 144 5.75 -11.33 -14.05
CA ALA A 144 6.13 -10.05 -13.48
C ALA A 144 7.26 -9.44 -14.29
N CYS A 145 7.42 -8.12 -14.20
CA CYS A 145 8.59 -7.42 -14.74
C CYS A 145 9.57 -7.09 -13.62
N TRP A 146 10.87 -6.98 -13.94
CA TRP A 146 11.83 -6.48 -12.96
C TRP A 146 11.80 -4.95 -12.98
N VAL A 147 11.75 -4.33 -11.81
CA VAL A 147 11.86 -2.87 -11.63
C VAL A 147 13.01 -2.54 -10.70
N LYS A 148 13.64 -1.39 -10.93
CA LYS A 148 14.69 -0.85 -10.05
C LYS A 148 14.12 0.12 -9.03
N ARG A 149 14.80 0.27 -7.89
CA ARG A 149 14.52 1.35 -6.94
C ARG A 149 14.45 2.69 -7.66
N GLY A 150 13.40 3.46 -7.40
CA GLY A 150 13.19 4.77 -8.01
C GLY A 150 12.59 4.74 -9.40
N GLU A 151 12.42 3.56 -10.00
CA GLU A 151 11.69 3.42 -11.26
C GLU A 151 10.20 3.66 -11.02
N GLN A 152 9.57 4.40 -11.93
CA GLN A 152 8.15 4.71 -11.83
C GLN A 152 7.30 3.46 -12.12
N ILE A 153 6.27 3.25 -11.30
CA ILE A 153 5.35 2.09 -11.41
C ILE A 153 3.89 2.50 -11.57
N GLY A 154 3.56 3.77 -11.34
CA GLY A 154 2.19 4.26 -11.45
C GLY A 154 2.06 5.71 -11.02
N TRP A 155 0.83 6.10 -10.70
CA TRP A 155 0.48 7.45 -10.27
C TRP A 155 -0.48 7.38 -9.09
N VAL A 156 -0.29 8.27 -8.11
CA VAL A 156 -1.19 8.44 -6.97
C VAL A 156 -2.60 8.72 -7.46
N GLY A 157 -3.58 8.07 -6.84
CA GLY A 157 -4.98 8.25 -7.17
C GLY A 157 -5.88 8.07 -5.96
N SER A 158 -7.12 7.71 -6.28
CA SER A 158 -8.20 7.52 -5.32
C SER A 158 -9.05 6.31 -5.74
N THR A 159 -8.45 5.22 -6.23
CA THR A 159 -9.22 4.02 -6.61
C THR A 159 -9.48 3.12 -5.41
N GLY A 160 -10.56 2.32 -5.41
CA GLY A 160 -10.88 1.42 -4.30
C GLY A 160 -11.51 2.17 -3.12
N ILE A 161 -10.97 2.00 -1.90
CA ILE A 161 -11.42 2.81 -0.75
C ILE A 161 -11.02 4.29 -0.89
N GLY A 162 -9.95 4.56 -1.65
CA GLY A 162 -9.52 5.89 -2.03
C GLY A 162 -10.63 6.74 -2.67
N GLU A 163 -11.66 6.13 -3.27
CA GLU A 163 -12.76 6.86 -3.96
C GLU A 163 -13.57 7.74 -2.99
N TRP A 164 -13.39 7.54 -1.68
CA TRP A 164 -14.17 8.16 -0.61
C TRP A 164 -13.34 9.04 0.33
N VAL A 165 -12.04 9.16 0.06
CA VAL A 165 -11.06 9.91 0.87
C VAL A 165 -10.13 10.70 -0.03
N ASP A 166 -9.32 11.58 0.55
CA ASP A 166 -8.34 12.35 -0.21
C ASP A 166 -7.29 11.44 -0.85
N SER A 167 -6.70 11.89 -1.96
CA SER A 167 -5.69 11.12 -2.68
C SER A 167 -4.45 10.87 -1.82
N HIS A 168 -4.01 9.62 -1.81
CA HIS A 168 -2.86 9.17 -1.04
C HIS A 168 -2.28 7.90 -1.67
N ILE A 169 -1.11 7.47 -1.20
CA ILE A 169 -0.55 6.15 -1.52
C ILE A 169 -0.61 5.26 -0.28
N HIS A 170 -1.32 4.14 -0.37
CA HIS A 170 -1.35 3.09 0.65
C HIS A 170 -0.16 2.18 0.45
N PHE A 171 0.77 2.17 1.41
CA PHE A 171 2.03 1.43 1.33
C PHE A 171 2.08 0.33 2.39
N GLU A 172 2.10 -0.93 1.93
CA GLU A 172 2.28 -2.10 2.80
C GLU A 172 3.69 -2.68 2.66
N VAL A 173 4.22 -3.23 3.75
CA VAL A 173 5.36 -4.14 3.74
C VAL A 173 4.95 -5.43 4.44
N TYR A 174 5.22 -6.58 3.84
CA TYR A 174 4.89 -7.86 4.47
C TYR A 174 5.79 -9.01 3.99
N GLN A 175 5.76 -10.11 4.75
CA GLN A 175 6.31 -11.40 4.34
C GLN A 175 5.19 -12.33 3.89
N TYR A 176 5.41 -13.09 2.81
CA TYR A 176 4.53 -14.20 2.48
C TYR A 176 4.97 -15.43 3.27
N ARG A 177 4.02 -16.16 3.85
CA ARG A 177 4.28 -17.49 4.41
C ARG A 177 3.74 -18.52 3.42
N ASP A 178 4.66 -19.19 2.73
CA ASP A 178 4.34 -20.08 1.60
C ASP A 178 3.31 -21.17 1.96
N LYS A 179 3.29 -21.64 3.22
CA LYS A 179 2.42 -22.72 3.68
C LYS A 179 0.92 -22.37 3.78
N ASP A 180 0.57 -21.10 4.02
CA ASP A 180 -0.80 -20.71 4.38
C ASP A 180 -1.53 -19.97 3.23
N GLY A 181 -0.85 -19.78 2.09
CA GLY A 181 -1.45 -19.19 0.88
C GLY A 181 -2.12 -17.84 1.15
N GLY A 182 -1.60 -17.02 2.06
CA GLY A 182 -2.20 -15.73 2.39
C GLY A 182 -1.20 -14.74 2.99
N LYS A 183 -1.69 -13.52 3.24
CA LYS A 183 -1.01 -12.51 4.05
C LYS A 183 -1.52 -12.62 5.50
N PRO A 184 -0.95 -13.49 6.35
CA PRO A 184 -1.42 -13.59 7.73
C PRO A 184 -1.17 -12.24 8.43
N LYS A 185 -2.06 -11.86 9.36
CA LYS A 185 -1.99 -10.53 10.01
C LYS A 185 -0.65 -10.26 10.71
N ASP A 186 0.05 -11.30 11.13
CA ASP A 186 1.35 -11.23 11.79
C ASP A 186 2.55 -11.13 10.82
N SER A 187 2.32 -11.15 9.50
CA SER A 187 3.40 -10.99 8.51
C SER A 187 3.60 -9.57 8.01
N TYR A 188 2.71 -8.64 8.34
CA TYR A 188 2.89 -7.23 8.05
C TYR A 188 4.01 -6.66 8.91
N LEU A 189 4.78 -5.75 8.32
CA LEU A 189 5.86 -5.03 8.97
C LEU A 189 5.60 -3.54 8.85
N ASP A 190 5.71 -2.83 9.97
CA ASP A 190 5.73 -1.36 9.93
C ASP A 190 7.10 -0.90 9.43
N PRO A 191 7.21 -0.23 8.26
CA PRO A 191 8.49 0.21 7.75
C PRO A 191 9.17 1.29 8.62
N TYR A 192 8.44 1.97 9.51
CA TYR A 192 9.00 2.89 10.50
C TYR A 192 9.25 2.24 11.87
N ASP A 193 8.75 1.03 12.11
CA ASP A 193 8.85 0.31 13.39
C ASP A 193 8.24 1.10 14.57
N ILE A 194 7.10 1.75 14.37
CA ILE A 194 6.43 2.61 15.37
C ILE A 194 5.14 1.95 15.91
N ARG A 195 4.36 1.32 15.03
CA ARG A 195 3.08 0.63 15.31
C ARG A 195 2.08 1.50 16.06
N LYS A 196 1.82 2.71 15.56
CA LYS A 196 0.85 3.66 16.15
C LYS A 196 -0.01 4.31 15.06
N SER A 197 -0.84 5.28 15.45
CA SER A 197 -1.53 6.13 14.48
C SER A 197 -0.60 7.18 13.85
N SER A 198 -1.11 7.86 12.82
CA SER A 198 -0.36 8.76 11.92
C SER A 198 0.51 9.78 12.68
N LYS A 199 -0.04 10.40 13.75
CA LYS A 199 0.60 11.46 14.54
C LYS A 199 1.95 11.12 15.19
N TYR A 200 2.33 9.84 15.19
CA TYR A 200 3.62 9.39 15.76
C TYR A 200 4.71 9.17 14.70
N TYR A 201 4.38 9.24 13.42
CA TYR A 201 5.32 8.99 12.33
C TYR A 201 6.09 10.27 11.97
N PRO A 202 7.34 10.16 11.52
CA PRO A 202 8.08 11.32 11.06
C PRO A 202 7.77 11.68 9.62
N TRP A 203 7.66 12.97 9.35
CA TRP A 203 7.63 13.57 8.01
C TRP A 203 8.28 14.96 8.05
N PRO A 204 8.47 15.66 6.91
CA PRO A 204 9.31 16.86 6.83
C PRO A 204 9.00 17.96 7.86
N SER A 205 7.72 18.25 8.13
CA SER A 205 7.30 19.24 9.13
C SER A 205 7.06 18.66 10.53
N HIS A 206 7.27 17.35 10.71
CA HIS A 206 7.01 16.64 11.96
C HIS A 206 8.12 15.65 12.24
N GLN A 207 9.26 16.16 12.72
CA GLN A 207 10.42 15.33 12.99
C GLN A 207 10.20 14.50 14.26
N ARG A 208 10.20 13.18 14.10
CA ARG A 208 10.14 12.19 15.20
C ARG A 208 11.18 11.11 14.98
N LYS A 209 11.52 10.42 16.06
CA LYS A 209 12.41 9.25 15.98
C LYS A 209 11.64 8.03 15.46
N MET A 210 12.22 7.33 14.49
CA MET A 210 11.75 6.02 14.06
C MET A 210 12.11 4.92 15.07
N GLY A 211 11.42 3.78 14.99
CA GLY A 211 11.84 2.59 15.72
C GLY A 211 13.20 2.08 15.24
N GLU A 212 13.95 1.44 16.12
CA GLU A 212 15.33 1.00 15.85
C GLU A 212 15.40 0.01 14.67
N LYS A 213 14.33 -0.76 14.45
CA LYS A 213 14.23 -1.77 13.40
C LYS A 213 13.52 -1.27 12.14
N HIS A 214 13.38 0.05 11.95
CA HIS A 214 12.81 0.63 10.72
C HIS A 214 13.49 0.07 9.46
N LEU A 215 12.81 0.10 8.32
CA LEU A 215 13.28 -0.49 7.06
C LEU A 215 13.77 0.56 6.05
N TRP A 216 13.59 1.84 6.35
CA TRP A 216 14.02 2.94 5.49
C TRP A 216 15.53 3.15 5.46
N LEU A 217 16.06 3.42 4.26
CA LEU A 217 17.30 4.17 4.08
C LEU A 217 17.06 5.62 4.47
N LEU A 218 18.02 6.25 5.13
CA LEU A 218 17.85 7.59 5.70
C LEU A 218 18.64 8.63 4.93
N ASN A 219 18.06 9.83 4.83
CA ASN A 219 18.78 11.02 4.39
C ASN A 219 19.59 11.62 5.55
N LYS A 220 20.29 12.73 5.28
CA LYS A 220 21.11 13.46 6.27
C LYS A 220 20.32 14.00 7.48
N ASP A 221 19.01 14.18 7.33
CA ASP A 221 18.12 14.71 8.37
C ASP A 221 17.50 13.56 9.21
N GLY A 222 17.91 12.32 8.97
CA GLY A 222 17.39 11.14 9.66
C GLY A 222 15.97 10.73 9.23
N LEU A 223 15.45 11.29 8.14
CA LEU A 223 14.15 10.94 7.55
C LEU A 223 14.32 9.89 6.45
N PRO A 224 13.26 9.13 6.08
CA PRO A 224 13.30 8.25 4.92
C PRO A 224 13.81 8.97 3.66
N ALA A 225 14.79 8.36 3.00
CA ALA A 225 15.42 8.91 1.82
C ALA A 225 14.48 8.82 0.61
N PHE A 226 14.52 9.86 -0.23
CA PHE A 226 13.91 9.82 -1.56
C PHE A 226 14.76 8.97 -2.50
N PRO A 227 14.18 8.26 -3.48
CA PRO A 227 14.96 7.50 -4.46
C PRO A 227 16.00 8.35 -5.19
N SER A 228 15.69 9.62 -5.48
CA SER A 228 16.61 10.55 -6.17
C SER A 228 17.76 11.08 -5.31
N SER A 229 17.88 10.64 -4.05
CA SER A 229 18.88 11.13 -3.10
C SER A 229 19.95 10.09 -2.74
N LEU A 230 19.90 8.91 -3.36
CA LEU A 230 20.88 7.84 -3.24
C LEU A 230 21.75 7.77 -4.50
#